data_AF-A0A7Y3PTK6-F1
#
_entry.id   AF-A0A7Y3PTK6-F1
#
_cell.length_a   1.000
_cell.length_b   1.000
_cell.length_c   1.000
_cell.angle_alpha   90.00
_cell.angle_beta   90.00
_cell.angle_gamma   90.00
#
_symmetry.space_group_name_H-M   'P 1'
#
loop_
_entity.id
_entity.type
_entity.pdbx_description
1 polymer ?
#
loop_
_entity_poly.entity_id
_entity_poly.type
_entity_poly.pdbx_seq_one_letter_code
_entity_poly.pdbx_strand_id
1 'polypeptide(L)' 'MNTTNDPDDFTAADARAVLAGLGVDTRLGVGEDGRPTVHTDRAGLVRLRDTASAYGATAIAAAIDIALAEGEAS' A
#
# COMPACT_ATOMS: atom_id res chain seq x y z
N MET A 1 5.01 -25.18 4.84
CA MET A 1 4.64 -23.82 4.38
C MET A 1 5.34 -22.86 5.32
N ASN A 2 6.44 -22.27 4.88
CA ASN A 2 7.26 -21.37 5.69
C ASN A 2 6.69 -19.96 5.55
N THR A 3 5.70 -19.60 6.36
CA THR A 3 5.18 -18.22 6.40
C THR A 3 5.96 -17.47 7.46
N THR A 4 7.21 -17.13 7.17
CA THR A 4 7.88 -16.10 7.95
C THR A 4 7.25 -14.78 7.52
N ASN A 5 6.38 -14.21 8.36
CA ASN A 5 5.94 -12.82 8.23
C ASN A 5 7.07 -11.90 8.72
N ASP A 6 8.29 -12.10 8.21
CA ASP A 6 9.40 -11.22 8.51
C ASP A 6 9.21 -9.97 7.65
N PRO A 7 9.01 -8.78 8.25
CA PRO A 7 8.95 -7.54 7.47
C PRO A 7 10.24 -7.29 6.69
N ASP A 8 11.38 -7.87 7.11
CA ASP A 8 12.66 -7.75 6.40
C ASP A 8 12.72 -8.59 5.11
N ASP A 9 11.92 -9.66 5.00
CA ASP A 9 11.81 -10.50 3.79
C ASP A 9 10.65 -10.05 2.87
N PHE A 10 9.88 -9.03 3.26
CA PHE A 10 8.73 -8.57 2.49
C PHE A 10 9.17 -7.83 1.22
N THR A 11 9.06 -8.49 0.07
CA THR A 11 9.47 -7.91 -1.20
C THR A 11 8.38 -7.04 -1.82
N ALA A 12 8.74 -6.20 -2.79
CA ALA A 12 7.73 -5.46 -3.55
C ALA A 12 6.84 -6.37 -4.43
N ALA A 13 7.29 -7.59 -4.75
CA ALA A 13 6.44 -8.58 -5.40
C ALA A 13 5.35 -9.09 -4.45
N ASP A 14 5.70 -9.31 -3.18
CA ASP A 14 4.73 -9.68 -2.13
C ASP A 14 3.74 -8.54 -1.88
N ALA A 15 4.24 -7.31 -1.78
CA ALA A 15 3.39 -6.12 -1.69
C ALA A 15 2.39 -6.06 -2.84
N ARG A 16 2.85 -6.27 -4.08
CA ARG A 16 1.99 -6.30 -5.26
C ARG A 16 0.96 -7.42 -5.21
N ALA A 17 1.34 -8.62 -4.76
CA ALA A 17 0.42 -9.75 -4.65
C ALA A 17 -0.69 -9.48 -3.63
N VAL A 18 -0.34 -8.92 -2.46
CA VAL A 18 -1.30 -8.51 -1.43
C VAL A 18 -2.23 -7.43 -1.97
N LEU A 19 -1.69 -6.40 -2.62
CA LEU A 19 -2.48 -5.28 -3.17
C LEU A 19 -3.41 -5.74 -4.30
N ALA A 20 -2.96 -6.65 -5.17
CA ALA A 20 -3.82 -7.25 -6.19
C ALA A 20 -4.97 -8.05 -5.55
N GLY A 21 -4.73 -8.76 -4.45
CA GLY A 21 -5.78 -9.43 -3.67
C GLY A 21 -6.83 -8.49 -3.09
N LEU A 22 -6.46 -7.23 -2.83
CA LEU A 22 -7.36 -6.15 -2.41
C LEU A 22 -8.02 -5.41 -3.59
N GLY A 23 -7.78 -5.85 -4.83
CA GLY A 23 -8.29 -5.18 -6.04
C GLY A 23 -7.64 -3.81 -6.29
N VAL A 24 -6.40 -3.62 -5.82
CA VAL A 24 -5.62 -2.40 -6.00
C VAL A 24 -4.63 -2.61 -7.16
N ASP A 25 -4.78 -1.81 -8.23
CA ASP A 25 -3.81 -1.81 -9.32
C ASP A 25 -2.52 -1.10 -8.90
N THR A 26 -1.38 -1.68 -9.25
CA THR A 26 -0.08 -1.17 -8.80
C THR A 26 0.97 -1.23 -9.88
N ARG A 27 1.88 -0.26 -9.84
CA ARG A 27 3.12 -0.23 -10.63
C ARG A 27 4.31 -0.29 -9.70
N LEU A 28 5.25 -1.18 -10.01
CA LEU A 28 6.49 -1.30 -9.28
C LEU A 28 7.52 -0.33 -9.85
N GLY A 29 8.27 0.31 -8.96
CA GLY A 29 9.39 1.17 -9.27
C GLY A 29 10.60 0.83 -8.42
N VAL A 30 11.69 1.56 -8.65
CA VAL A 30 12.88 1.55 -7.81
C VAL A 30 13.17 3.00 -7.45
N GLY A 31 13.21 3.30 -6.16
CA GLY A 31 13.54 4.62 -5.63
C GLY A 31 15.01 4.96 -5.87
N GLU A 32 15.37 6.23 -5.68
CA GLU A 32 16.75 6.71 -5.85
C GLU A 32 17.75 6.03 -4.91
N ASP A 33 17.28 5.52 -3.77
CA ASP A 33 18.05 4.75 -2.80
C ASP A 33 18.15 3.26 -3.14
N GLY A 34 17.65 2.84 -4.30
CA GLY A 34 17.64 1.46 -4.77
C GLY A 34 16.56 0.59 -4.12
N ARG A 35 15.70 1.15 -3.24
CA ARG A 35 14.62 0.39 -2.62
C ARG A 35 13.44 0.26 -3.56
N PRO A 36 12.75 -0.89 -3.59
CA PRO A 36 11.61 -1.02 -4.45
C PRO A 36 10.45 -0.18 -3.94
N THR A 37 9.76 0.49 -4.85
CA THR A 37 8.59 1.33 -4.55
C THR A 37 7.34 0.73 -5.18
N VAL A 38 6.19 0.94 -4.56
CA VAL A 38 4.89 0.55 -5.10
C VAL A 38 4.04 1.80 -5.27
N HIS A 39 3.59 2.03 -6.49
CA HIS A 39 2.73 3.16 -6.84
C HIS A 39 1.32 2.64 -7.13
N THR A 40 0.31 3.33 -6.61
CA THR A 40 -1.09 3.11 -6.94
C THR A 40 -1.78 4.45 -7.17
N ASP A 41 -2.94 4.43 -7.81
CA ASP A 41 -3.73 5.62 -8.05
C ASP A 41 -4.61 5.97 -6.84
N ARG A 42 -5.36 7.07 -6.96
CA ARG A 42 -6.28 7.54 -5.93
C ARG A 42 -7.34 6.48 -5.56
N ALA A 43 -7.84 5.72 -6.54
CA ALA A 43 -8.83 4.68 -6.30
C ALA A 43 -8.23 3.48 -5.54
N GLY A 44 -6.95 3.19 -5.76
CA GLY A 44 -6.18 2.24 -4.97
C GLY A 44 -6.00 2.67 -3.52
N LEU A 45 -5.65 3.94 -3.29
CA LEU A 45 -5.55 4.50 -1.93
C LEU A 45 -6.89 4.45 -1.19
N VAL A 46 -8.00 4.80 -1.84
CA VAL A 46 -9.35 4.69 -1.25
C VAL A 46 -9.67 3.26 -0.82
N ARG A 47 -9.37 2.27 -1.67
CA ARG A 47 -9.57 0.85 -1.33
C ARG A 47 -8.71 0.43 -0.13
N LEU A 48 -7.47 0.89 -0.06
CA LEU A 48 -6.58 0.59 1.06
C LEU A 48 -7.10 1.19 2.37
N ARG A 49 -7.58 2.43 2.33
CA ARG A 49 -8.24 3.06 3.49
C ARG A 49 -9.46 2.27 3.92
N ASP A 50 -10.37 1.94 3.00
CA ASP A 50 -11.61 1.23 3.31
C ASP A 50 -11.33 -0.15 3.91
N THR A 51 -10.33 -0.85 3.35
CA THR A 51 -9.84 -2.12 3.89
C THR A 51 -9.29 -1.93 5.30
N ALA A 52 -8.42 -0.95 5.52
CA ALA A 52 -7.85 -0.66 6.82
C ALA A 52 -8.94 -0.35 7.87
N SER A 53 -9.93 0.47 7.51
CA SER A 53 -11.09 0.76 8.37
C SER A 53 -11.90 -0.50 8.68
N ALA A 54 -12.16 -1.35 7.69
CA ALA A 54 -12.90 -2.60 7.87
C ALA A 54 -12.20 -3.58 8.82
N TYR A 55 -10.87 -3.60 8.82
CA TYR A 55 -10.05 -4.39 9.75
C TYR A 55 -9.76 -3.68 11.09
N GLY A 56 -10.30 -2.48 11.32
CA GLY A 56 -10.06 -1.72 12.55
C GLY A 56 -8.66 -1.10 12.66
N ALA A 57 -7.88 -1.06 11.58
CA ALA A 57 -6.58 -0.41 11.49
C ALA A 57 -6.72 1.11 11.30
N THR A 58 -7.33 1.78 12.28
CA THR A 58 -7.73 3.20 12.20
C THR A 58 -6.57 4.16 11.96
N ALA A 59 -5.39 3.90 12.52
CA ALA A 59 -4.19 4.72 12.28
C ALA A 59 -3.72 4.67 10.83
N ILE A 60 -3.82 3.49 10.18
CA ILE A 60 -3.47 3.31 8.76
C ILE A 60 -4.49 4.03 7.88
N ALA A 61 -5.78 3.86 8.17
CA ALA A 61 -6.84 4.57 7.43
C ALA A 61 -6.66 6.10 7.51
N ALA A 62 -6.38 6.64 8.70
CA ALA A 62 -6.13 8.07 8.88
C ALA A 62 -4.89 8.57 8.13
N ALA A 63 -3.80 7.80 8.12
CA ALA A 63 -2.60 8.14 7.36
C ALA A 63 -2.87 8.20 5.85
N ILE A 64 -3.70 7.29 5.34
CA ILE A 64 -4.11 7.29 3.92
C ILE A 64 -5.02 8.48 3.62
N ASP A 65 -5.95 8.85 4.52
CA ASP A 65 -6.78 10.04 4.34
C ASP A 65 -5.93 11.33 4.26
N ILE A 66 -4.86 11.43 5.05
CA ILE A 66 -3.90 12.55 4.96
C ILE A 66 -3.24 12.56 3.58
N ALA A 67 -2.70 11.42 3.11
CA ALA A 67 -2.07 11.33 1.80
C ALA A 67 -3.04 11.67 0.65
N LEU A 68 -4.31 11.29 0.78
CA LEU A 68 -5.36 11.63 -0.19
C LEU A 68 -5.67 13.13 -0.21
N ALA A 69 -5.60 13.80 0.94
CA ALA A 69 -5.81 15.25 1.05
C ALA A 69 -4.61 16.04 0.51
N GLU A 70 -3.38 15.59 0.77
CA GLU A 70 -2.16 16.22 0.25
C GLU A 70 -2.06 16.12 -1.28
N GLY A 71 -2.49 15.00 -1.85
CA GLY A 71 -2.57 14.83 -3.31
C GLY A 71 -3.59 15.71 -4.03
N GLU A 72 -4.50 16.38 -3.32
CA GLU A 72 -5.44 17.36 -3.91
C GLU A 72 -4.94 18.81 -3.81
N ALA A 73 -3.83 19.04 -3.09
CA ALA A 73 -3.25 20.36 -2.86
C ALA A 73 -2.07 20.69 -3.80
N SER A 74 -1.68 19.76 -4.67
CA SER A 74 -0.64 19.93 -5.72
C SER A 74 -1.24 19.95 -7.11
#